data_AF-A0A075GQI1-F1
#
_entry.id   AF-A0A075GQI1-F1
#
_cell.length_a   1.000
_cell.length_b   1.000
_cell.length_c   1.000
_cell.angle_alpha   90.00
_cell.angle_beta   90.00
_cell.angle_gamma   90.00
#
_symmetry.space_group_name_H-M   'P 1'
#
loop_
_entity.id
_entity.type
_entity.pdbx_description
1 polymer ?
#
loop_
_entity_poly.entity_id
_entity_poly.type
_entity_poly.pdbx_seq_one_letter_code
_entity_poly.pdbx_strand_id
1 'polypeptide(L)'
;MDTSFLNSDYFLIGYYVMTVGASLLLIKDTKKRIRDLKAGIGSMKYAPIAFGILTVYVLFVFEYVDQIPILNWSWLGYNIAFGPFAEQGMLGIIPFVPLLLYMFLHINYFEEVYFRKSKKMVLVWALIHIGMGIKIHMALVLIPIGFVFKYIYDKKGVKHSYAMHFATNIMVVCVLFASFIL
;
A
#
# COMPACT_ATOMS: atom_id res chain seq x y z
N MET A 1 -13.81 -23.06 17.42
CA MET A 1 -14.51 -21.95 16.74
C MET A 1 -14.41 -22.24 15.26
N ASP A 2 -15.54 -22.38 14.58
CA ASP A 2 -15.57 -22.69 13.16
C ASP A 2 -15.11 -21.44 12.37
N THR A 3 -13.86 -21.45 11.91
CA THR A 3 -13.26 -20.31 11.19
C THR A 3 -13.69 -20.26 9.72
N SER A 4 -14.53 -21.19 9.27
CA SER A 4 -15.05 -21.28 7.91
C SER A 4 -15.71 -19.97 7.44
N PHE A 5 -16.43 -19.28 8.33
CA PHE A 5 -17.02 -17.98 8.00
C PHE A 5 -15.96 -16.89 7.74
N LEU A 6 -14.92 -16.81 8.56
CA LEU A 6 -13.82 -15.84 8.41
C LEU A 6 -12.98 -16.09 7.15
N ASN A 7 -12.98 -17.33 6.66
CA ASN A 7 -12.29 -17.74 5.45
C ASN A 7 -13.20 -17.78 4.21
N SER A 8 -14.46 -17.33 4.33
CA SER A 8 -15.40 -17.34 3.22
C SER A 8 -15.21 -16.14 2.29
N ASP A 9 -15.41 -16.33 0.98
CA ASP A 9 -15.37 -15.27 -0.02
C ASP A 9 -16.27 -14.08 0.36
N TYR A 10 -17.44 -14.34 0.97
CA TYR A 10 -18.35 -13.32 1.44
C TYR A 10 -17.76 -12.42 2.53
N PHE A 11 -17.00 -12.98 3.46
CA PHE A 11 -16.32 -12.20 4.50
C PHE A 11 -15.20 -11.34 3.90
N LEU A 12 -14.41 -11.91 2.98
CA LEU A 12 -13.31 -11.19 2.31
C LEU A 12 -13.86 -10.04 1.44
N ILE A 13 -14.92 -10.31 0.67
CA ILE A 13 -15.61 -9.29 -0.13
C ILE A 13 -16.22 -8.23 0.78
N GLY A 14 -16.89 -8.62 1.87
CA GLY A 14 -17.47 -7.69 2.84
C GLY A 14 -16.42 -6.78 3.47
N TYR A 15 -15.30 -7.34 3.91
CA TYR A 15 -14.18 -6.57 4.47
C TYR A 15 -13.55 -5.63 3.45
N TYR A 16 -13.34 -6.11 2.22
CA TYR A 16 -12.86 -5.29 1.11
C TYR A 16 -13.81 -4.12 0.83
N VAL A 17 -15.12 -4.40 0.69
CA VAL A 17 -16.16 -3.39 0.47
C VAL A 17 -16.24 -2.38 1.61
N MET A 18 -16.09 -2.79 2.88
CA MET A 18 -16.08 -1.84 4.00
C MET A 18 -14.85 -0.92 3.95
N THR A 19 -13.67 -1.49 3.73
CA THR A 19 -12.40 -0.73 3.74
C THR A 19 -12.32 0.22 2.55
N VAL A 20 -12.75 -0.26 1.39
CA VAL A 20 -12.86 0.53 0.16
C VAL A 20 -14.00 1.53 0.25
N GLY A 21 -15.15 1.13 0.76
CA GLY A 21 -16.35 1.96 0.87
C GLY A 21 -16.10 3.20 1.72
N ALA A 22 -15.30 3.08 2.77
CA ALA A 22 -14.82 4.23 3.54
C ALA A 22 -14.07 5.25 2.68
N SER A 23 -13.31 4.81 1.67
CA SER A 23 -12.64 5.73 0.74
C SER A 23 -13.64 6.45 -0.18
N LEU A 24 -14.75 5.80 -0.58
CA LEU A 24 -15.78 6.43 -1.43
C LEU A 24 -16.49 7.58 -0.72
N LEU A 25 -16.58 7.56 0.61
CA LEU A 25 -17.10 8.68 1.42
C LEU A 25 -16.27 9.97 1.26
N LEU A 26 -15.02 9.84 0.79
CA LEU A 26 -14.10 10.96 0.57
C LEU A 26 -14.27 11.62 -0.80
N ILE A 27 -15.31 11.28 -1.56
CA ILE A 27 -15.51 11.80 -2.93
C ILE A 27 -15.48 13.34 -2.99
N LYS A 28 -16.01 14.00 -1.96
CA LYS A 28 -16.00 15.48 -1.82
C LYS A 28 -14.58 16.06 -1.77
N ASP A 29 -13.61 15.31 -1.26
CA ASP A 29 -12.20 15.72 -1.18
C ASP A 29 -11.40 15.41 -2.44
N THR A 30 -11.94 14.66 -3.41
CA THR A 30 -11.20 14.19 -4.60
C THR A 30 -10.52 15.32 -5.36
N LYS A 31 -11.27 16.40 -5.65
CA LYS A 31 -10.72 17.58 -6.34
C LYS A 31 -9.59 18.21 -5.53
N LYS A 32 -9.69 18.23 -4.21
CA LYS A 32 -8.64 18.75 -3.32
C LYS A 32 -7.41 17.85 -3.34
N ARG A 33 -7.56 16.53 -3.27
CA ARG A 33 -6.46 15.57 -3.36
C ARG A 33 -5.68 15.72 -4.67
N ILE A 34 -6.37 15.84 -5.81
CA ILE A 34 -5.73 16.06 -7.12
C ILE A 34 -4.91 17.35 -7.13
N ARG A 35 -5.43 18.45 -6.56
CA ARG A 35 -4.66 19.70 -6.44
C ARG A 35 -3.45 19.55 -5.54
N ASP A 36 -3.60 18.86 -4.41
CA ASP A 36 -2.48 18.61 -3.49
C ASP A 36 -1.41 17.72 -4.13
N LEU A 37 -1.80 16.75 -4.95
CA LEU A 37 -0.90 15.89 -5.73
C LEU A 37 -0.10 16.71 -6.75
N LYS A 38 -0.80 17.58 -7.50
CA LYS A 38 -0.18 18.49 -8.46
C LYS A 38 0.81 19.44 -7.80
N ALA A 39 0.47 19.98 -6.62
CA ALA A 39 1.38 20.85 -5.87
C ALA A 39 2.66 20.11 -5.41
N GLY A 40 2.57 18.82 -5.13
CA GLY A 40 3.69 17.99 -4.68
C GLY A 40 4.51 17.33 -5.81
N ILE A 41 4.07 17.43 -7.06
CA ILE A 41 4.50 16.58 -8.19
C ILE A 41 6.02 16.52 -8.39
N GLY A 42 6.75 17.61 -8.10
CA GLY A 42 8.21 17.65 -8.21
C GLY A 42 8.97 16.70 -7.28
N SER A 43 8.29 16.09 -6.30
CA SER A 43 8.87 15.05 -5.44
C SER A 43 8.58 13.62 -5.90
N MET A 44 7.77 13.41 -6.95
CA MET A 44 7.58 12.08 -7.54
C MET A 44 8.91 11.50 -8.06
N LYS A 45 9.86 12.34 -8.46
CA LYS A 45 11.20 11.90 -8.88
C LYS A 45 12.01 11.15 -7.81
N TYR A 46 11.61 11.23 -6.54
CA TYR A 46 12.24 10.46 -5.46
C TYR A 46 11.57 9.11 -5.22
N ALA A 47 10.40 8.84 -5.82
CA ALA A 47 9.69 7.57 -5.71
C ALA A 47 10.55 6.34 -6.07
N PRO A 48 11.47 6.40 -7.06
CA PRO A 48 12.38 5.30 -7.37
C PRO A 48 13.28 4.88 -6.19
N ILE A 49 13.56 5.75 -5.22
CA ILE A 49 14.35 5.40 -4.04
C ILE A 49 13.56 4.44 -3.15
N ALA A 50 12.31 4.79 -2.83
CA ALA A 50 11.42 3.94 -2.04
C ALA A 50 11.10 2.64 -2.79
N PHE A 51 10.83 2.72 -4.08
CA PHE A 51 10.60 1.55 -4.93
C PHE A 51 11.83 0.64 -4.99
N GLY A 52 13.04 1.22 -5.12
CA GLY A 52 14.29 0.47 -5.15
C GLY A 52 14.56 -0.33 -3.88
N ILE A 53 14.17 0.18 -2.69
CA ILE A 53 14.24 -0.59 -1.43
C ILE A 53 13.39 -1.87 -1.54
N LEU A 54 12.16 -1.74 -2.05
CA LEU A 54 11.29 -2.89 -2.28
C LEU A 54 11.88 -3.85 -3.32
N THR A 55 12.41 -3.33 -4.43
CA THR A 55 13.03 -4.16 -5.48
C THR A 55 14.22 -4.94 -4.96
N VAL A 56 15.13 -4.31 -4.21
CA VAL A 56 16.28 -4.98 -3.59
C VAL A 56 15.81 -6.09 -2.65
N TYR A 57 14.80 -5.81 -1.84
CA TYR A 57 14.22 -6.81 -0.96
C TYR A 57 13.66 -8.02 -1.76
N VAL A 58 12.87 -7.76 -2.80
CA VAL A 58 12.26 -8.81 -3.63
C VAL A 58 13.32 -9.66 -4.32
N LEU A 59 14.37 -9.05 -4.88
CA LEU A 59 15.39 -9.76 -5.65
C LEU A 59 16.39 -10.54 -4.80
N PHE A 60 16.72 -10.06 -3.59
CA PHE A 60 17.84 -10.61 -2.81
C PHE A 60 17.45 -11.22 -1.47
N VAL A 61 16.30 -10.85 -0.90
CA VAL A 61 15.94 -11.24 0.47
C VAL A 61 14.70 -12.13 0.49
N PHE A 62 13.72 -11.87 -0.38
CA PHE A 62 12.41 -12.49 -0.36
C PHE A 62 12.45 -14.03 -0.32
N GLU A 63 13.22 -14.67 -1.20
CA GLU A 63 13.29 -16.15 -1.29
C GLU A 63 13.75 -16.82 0.01
N TYR A 64 14.56 -16.13 0.82
CA TYR A 64 15.07 -16.67 2.08
C TYR A 64 14.07 -16.48 3.23
N VAL A 65 13.42 -15.31 3.31
CA VAL A 65 12.50 -15.00 4.41
C VAL A 65 11.10 -15.57 4.22
N ASP A 66 10.69 -15.80 2.96
CA ASP A 66 9.42 -16.47 2.63
C ASP A 66 9.42 -17.96 3.03
N GLN A 67 10.58 -18.54 3.37
CA GLN A 67 10.67 -19.89 3.94
C GLN A 67 10.38 -19.94 5.45
N ILE A 68 10.34 -18.79 6.13
CA ILE A 68 10.19 -18.71 7.59
C ILE A 68 8.68 -18.57 7.92
N PRO A 69 8.02 -19.57 8.52
CA PRO A 69 6.56 -19.58 8.65
C PRO A 69 6.01 -18.39 9.45
N ILE A 70 6.68 -18.01 10.53
CA ILE A 70 6.22 -16.88 11.37
C ILE A 70 6.27 -15.55 10.63
N LEU A 71 7.21 -15.37 9.69
CA LEU A 71 7.35 -14.13 8.93
C LEU A 71 6.30 -14.00 7.81
N ASN A 72 5.72 -15.12 7.40
CA ASN A 72 4.66 -15.19 6.38
C ASN A 72 3.27 -14.90 6.92
N TRP A 73 3.11 -14.82 8.23
CA TRP A 73 1.82 -14.57 8.83
C TRP A 73 1.30 -13.17 8.47
N SER A 74 0.00 -13.08 8.14
CA SER A 74 -0.75 -11.84 7.99
C SER A 74 -2.17 -12.06 8.53
N TRP A 75 -2.87 -10.98 8.89
CA TRP A 75 -4.21 -11.12 9.49
C TRP A 75 -5.24 -11.67 8.49
N LEU A 76 -5.31 -11.05 7.30
CA LEU A 76 -6.40 -11.31 6.34
C LEU A 76 -6.12 -12.49 5.40
N GLY A 77 -4.90 -13.02 5.35
CA GLY A 77 -4.51 -14.06 4.41
C GLY A 77 -4.34 -13.60 2.95
N TYR A 78 -4.83 -12.41 2.59
CA TYR A 78 -4.63 -11.76 1.28
C TYR A 78 -4.32 -10.27 1.45
N ASN A 79 -3.66 -9.66 0.47
CA ASN A 79 -3.39 -8.23 0.49
C ASN A 79 -4.62 -7.45 -0.03
N ILE A 80 -5.16 -6.58 0.82
CA ILE A 80 -6.34 -5.79 0.46
C ILE A 80 -6.12 -4.90 -0.78
N ALA A 81 -4.89 -4.47 -1.06
CA ALA A 81 -4.59 -3.67 -2.25
C ALA A 81 -4.79 -4.43 -3.57
N PHE A 82 -4.73 -5.76 -3.55
CA PHE A 82 -4.87 -6.59 -4.75
C PHE A 82 -6.27 -7.22 -4.90
N GLY A 83 -7.14 -6.99 -3.91
CA GLY A 83 -8.48 -7.58 -3.87
C GLY A 83 -8.45 -9.08 -3.57
N PRO A 84 -9.64 -9.68 -3.33
CA PRO A 84 -9.76 -11.06 -2.91
C PRO A 84 -9.42 -12.07 -4.03
N PHE A 85 -9.37 -11.65 -5.29
CA PHE A 85 -9.22 -12.56 -6.44
C PHE A 85 -7.85 -12.47 -7.13
N ALA A 86 -6.83 -11.96 -6.44
CA ALA A 86 -5.49 -11.79 -7.01
C ALA A 86 -4.86 -13.10 -7.51
N GLU A 87 -5.23 -14.23 -6.90
CA GLU A 87 -4.81 -15.58 -7.30
C GLU A 87 -5.35 -16.04 -8.66
N GLN A 88 -6.39 -15.38 -9.20
CA GLN A 88 -6.96 -15.66 -10.52
C GLN A 88 -6.16 -14.98 -11.65
N GLY A 89 -4.97 -14.46 -11.34
CA GLY A 89 -4.11 -13.75 -12.27
C GLY A 89 -4.64 -12.37 -12.65
N MET A 90 -4.20 -11.86 -13.80
CA MET A 90 -4.47 -10.48 -14.23
C MET A 90 -5.96 -10.12 -14.27
N LEU A 91 -6.81 -11.04 -14.74
CA LEU A 91 -8.26 -10.82 -14.84
C LEU A 91 -8.94 -10.66 -13.48
N GLY A 92 -8.39 -11.26 -12.42
CA GLY A 92 -8.86 -11.10 -11.05
C GLY A 92 -8.56 -9.72 -10.45
N ILE A 93 -7.57 -9.00 -10.97
CA ILE A 93 -7.11 -7.71 -10.43
C ILE A 93 -7.65 -6.51 -11.21
N ILE A 94 -7.73 -6.62 -12.55
CA ILE A 94 -8.17 -5.53 -13.45
C ILE A 94 -9.44 -4.81 -12.95
N PRO A 95 -10.51 -5.50 -12.53
CA PRO A 95 -11.74 -4.85 -12.07
C PRO A 95 -11.54 -3.91 -10.88
N PHE A 96 -10.51 -4.15 -10.07
CA PHE A 96 -10.22 -3.40 -8.86
C PHE A 96 -9.23 -2.24 -9.07
N VAL A 97 -8.60 -2.13 -10.23
CA VAL A 97 -7.62 -1.06 -10.50
C VAL A 97 -8.18 0.35 -10.33
N PRO A 98 -9.36 0.71 -10.89
CA PRO A 98 -9.88 2.07 -10.72
C PRO A 98 -10.08 2.43 -9.24
N LEU A 99 -10.50 1.43 -8.47
CA LEU A 99 -10.74 1.54 -7.05
C LEU A 99 -9.44 1.67 -6.26
N LEU A 100 -8.42 0.89 -6.63
CA LEU A 100 -7.08 0.96 -6.05
C LEU A 100 -6.44 2.33 -6.30
N LEU A 101 -6.52 2.86 -7.52
CA LEU A 101 -6.03 4.19 -7.86
C LEU A 101 -6.75 5.29 -7.08
N TYR A 102 -8.07 5.17 -6.94
CA TYR A 102 -8.87 6.07 -6.13
C TYR A 102 -8.49 5.98 -4.64
N MET A 103 -8.25 4.77 -4.14
CA MET A 103 -7.78 4.54 -2.78
C MET A 103 -6.41 5.17 -2.55
N PHE A 104 -5.44 5.00 -3.46
CA PHE A 104 -4.13 5.65 -3.36
C PHE A 104 -4.22 7.18 -3.37
N LEU A 105 -5.13 7.75 -4.17
CA LEU A 105 -5.33 9.18 -4.20
C LEU A 105 -5.70 9.74 -2.81
N HIS A 106 -6.52 9.00 -2.06
CA HIS A 106 -7.05 9.44 -0.77
C HIS A 106 -6.24 8.95 0.43
N ILE A 107 -6.04 7.64 0.53
CA ILE A 107 -5.39 7.00 1.67
C ILE A 107 -3.94 7.45 1.79
N ASN A 108 -3.17 7.52 0.70
CA ASN A 108 -1.78 7.96 0.78
C ASN A 108 -1.70 9.37 1.39
N TYR A 109 -2.60 10.28 1.03
CA TYR A 109 -2.60 11.62 1.63
C TYR A 109 -2.85 11.54 3.15
N PHE A 110 -3.85 10.76 3.58
CA PHE A 110 -4.14 10.60 5.00
C PHE A 110 -3.00 9.94 5.75
N GLU A 111 -2.36 8.94 5.17
CA GLU A 111 -1.21 8.29 5.77
C GLU A 111 -0.07 9.28 5.97
N GLU A 112 0.19 10.14 4.99
CA GLU A 112 1.20 11.18 5.13
C GLU A 112 0.84 12.21 6.21
N VAL A 113 -0.44 12.58 6.34
CA VAL A 113 -0.91 13.51 7.37
C VAL A 113 -0.73 12.94 8.78
N TYR A 114 -1.06 11.68 9.00
CA TYR A 114 -1.09 11.10 10.35
C TYR A 114 0.22 10.41 10.74
N PHE A 115 0.83 9.67 9.82
CA PHE A 115 1.91 8.75 10.16
C PHE A 115 3.33 9.30 9.97
N ARG A 116 3.50 10.43 9.27
CA ARG A 116 4.83 11.05 9.12
C ARG A 116 5.20 12.06 10.20
N LYS A 117 4.25 12.39 11.08
CA LYS A 117 4.46 13.36 12.17
C LYS A 117 5.65 12.99 13.07
N SER A 118 5.92 11.70 13.29
CA SER A 118 7.06 11.27 14.09
C SER A 118 7.64 9.94 13.61
N LYS A 119 8.88 9.64 14.01
CA LYS A 119 9.53 8.36 13.71
C LYS A 119 8.75 7.17 14.29
N LYS A 120 8.16 7.34 15.47
CA LYS A 120 7.31 6.32 16.10
C LYS A 120 6.07 6.01 15.24
N MET A 121 5.44 7.04 14.68
CA MET A 121 4.26 6.85 13.83
C MET A 121 4.58 6.17 12.49
N VAL A 122 5.82 6.30 11.98
CA VAL A 122 6.27 5.52 10.82
C VAL A 122 6.30 4.02 11.13
N LEU A 123 6.76 3.65 12.33
CA LEU A 123 6.73 2.24 12.77
C LEU A 123 5.30 1.74 12.93
N VAL A 124 4.42 2.53 13.54
CA VAL A 124 3.00 2.19 13.69
C VAL A 124 2.35 1.97 12.32
N TRP A 125 2.58 2.86 11.37
CA TRP A 125 2.09 2.72 10.00
C TRP A 125 2.55 1.41 9.36
N ALA A 126 3.84 1.10 9.43
CA ALA A 126 4.38 -0.13 8.86
C ALA A 126 3.74 -1.39 9.49
N LEU A 127 3.54 -1.41 10.81
CA LEU A 127 2.97 -2.57 11.50
C LEU A 127 1.46 -2.74 11.28
N ILE A 128 0.70 -1.64 11.13
CA ILE A 128 -0.75 -1.72 10.83
C ILE A 128 -1.01 -2.43 9.50
N HIS A 129 -0.07 -2.39 8.55
CA HIS A 129 -0.20 -3.12 7.29
C HIS A 129 -0.34 -4.64 7.49
N ILE A 130 0.14 -5.20 8.60
CA ILE A 130 -0.08 -6.61 8.93
C ILE A 130 -1.57 -6.91 9.11
N GLY A 131 -2.30 -5.99 9.75
CA GLY A 131 -3.76 -6.03 9.86
C GLY A 131 -4.48 -5.87 8.52
N MET A 132 -3.83 -5.27 7.53
CA MET A 132 -4.32 -5.13 6.15
C MET A 132 -3.93 -6.32 5.25
N GLY A 133 -3.40 -7.39 5.84
CA GLY A 133 -3.04 -8.62 5.13
C GLY A 133 -1.64 -8.65 4.51
N ILE A 134 -0.81 -7.64 4.80
CA ILE A 134 0.61 -7.66 4.42
C ILE A 134 1.38 -8.61 5.36
N LYS A 135 2.21 -9.49 4.80
CA LYS A 135 3.05 -10.41 5.58
C LYS A 135 4.02 -9.64 6.50
N ILE A 136 4.36 -10.21 7.66
CA ILE A 136 5.27 -9.56 8.64
C ILE A 136 6.59 -9.13 7.99
N HIS A 137 7.24 -9.98 7.19
CA HIS A 137 8.49 -9.60 6.54
C HIS A 137 8.33 -8.38 5.61
N MET A 138 7.21 -8.26 4.89
CA MET A 138 6.93 -7.11 4.04
C MET A 138 6.69 -5.85 4.87
N ALA A 139 5.98 -5.97 6.00
CA ALA A 139 5.78 -4.85 6.92
C ALA A 139 7.11 -4.31 7.46
N LEU A 140 8.11 -5.16 7.68
CA LEU A 140 9.46 -4.72 8.07
C LEU A 140 10.15 -3.92 6.96
N VAL A 141 9.97 -4.29 5.69
CA VAL A 141 10.50 -3.55 4.53
C VAL A 141 9.83 -2.18 4.37
N LEU A 142 8.57 -2.05 4.79
CA LEU A 142 7.90 -0.76 4.79
C LEU A 142 8.57 0.25 5.74
N ILE A 143 9.27 -0.18 6.80
CA ILE A 143 9.92 0.74 7.75
C ILE A 143 10.93 1.69 7.06
N PRO A 144 11.98 1.20 6.37
CA PRO A 144 12.90 2.08 5.67
C PRO A 144 12.20 2.93 4.59
N ILE A 145 11.23 2.38 3.86
CA ILE A 145 10.41 3.12 2.88
C ILE A 145 9.68 4.29 3.54
N GLY A 146 9.01 4.04 4.67
CA GLY A 146 8.29 5.03 5.45
C GLY A 146 9.21 6.13 6.00
N PHE A 147 10.47 5.80 6.30
CA PHE A 147 11.48 6.81 6.66
C PHE A 147 11.90 7.68 5.47
N VAL A 148 11.97 7.14 4.25
CA VAL A 148 12.21 7.94 3.04
C VAL A 148 11.06 8.92 2.82
N PHE A 149 9.81 8.46 2.94
CA PHE A 149 8.65 9.36 2.88
C PHE A 149 8.72 10.42 3.98
N LYS A 150 8.99 10.01 5.23
CA LYS A 150 9.15 10.96 6.33
C LYS A 150 10.24 12.01 6.06
N TYR A 151 11.36 11.63 5.45
CA TYR A 151 12.40 12.59 5.10
C TYR A 151 11.89 13.66 4.14
N ILE A 152 11.11 13.28 3.12
CA ILE A 152 10.48 14.24 2.20
C ILE A 152 9.40 15.07 2.92
N TYR A 153 8.61 14.45 3.81
CA TYR A 153 7.65 15.15 4.66
C TYR A 153 8.32 16.25 5.49
N ASP A 154 9.40 15.93 6.19
CA ASP A 154 10.10 16.87 7.07
C ASP A 154 10.79 17.99 6.28
N LYS A 155 11.24 17.72 5.05
CA LYS A 155 11.97 18.69 4.21
C LYS A 155 11.07 19.55 3.33
N LYS A 156 9.95 19.01 2.86
CA LYS A 156 9.11 19.63 1.82
C LYS A 156 7.63 19.67 2.17
N GLY A 157 7.23 19.05 3.26
CA GLY A 157 5.85 19.02 3.73
C GLY A 157 4.99 17.93 3.10
N VAL A 158 3.76 17.87 3.60
CA VAL A 158 2.82 16.77 3.35
C VAL A 158 2.52 16.53 1.87
N LYS A 159 2.34 17.58 1.06
CA LYS A 159 1.95 17.45 -0.35
C LYS A 159 3.02 16.76 -1.18
N HIS A 160 4.29 17.07 -0.89
CA HIS A 160 5.43 16.47 -1.56
C HIS A 160 5.66 15.02 -1.14
N SER A 161 5.51 14.71 0.15
CA SER A 161 5.57 13.33 0.64
C SER A 161 4.45 12.49 0.05
N TYR A 162 3.23 13.05 0.01
CA TYR A 162 2.05 12.42 -0.58
C TYR A 162 2.25 12.11 -2.06
N ALA A 163 2.77 13.07 -2.83
CA ALA A 163 3.04 12.85 -4.24
C ALA A 163 4.10 11.77 -4.48
N MET A 164 5.16 11.75 -3.68
CA MET A 164 6.15 10.68 -3.73
C MET A 164 5.52 9.33 -3.41
N HIS A 165 4.76 9.23 -2.31
CA HIS A 165 4.11 8.00 -1.89
C HIS A 165 3.13 7.49 -2.95
N PHE A 166 2.28 8.37 -3.48
CA PHE A 166 1.39 8.06 -4.60
C PHE A 166 2.17 7.47 -5.78
N ALA A 167 3.24 8.14 -6.22
CA ALA A 167 4.06 7.65 -7.32
C ALA A 167 4.72 6.29 -7.02
N THR A 168 5.22 6.06 -5.80
CA THR A 168 5.75 4.74 -5.40
C THR A 168 4.68 3.65 -5.52
N ASN A 169 3.45 3.89 -5.07
CA ASN A 169 2.37 2.91 -5.18
C ASN A 169 1.95 2.67 -6.64
N ILE A 170 1.97 3.70 -7.49
CA ILE A 170 1.78 3.52 -8.94
C ILE A 170 2.88 2.63 -9.53
N MET A 171 4.15 2.84 -9.18
CA MET A 171 5.25 1.98 -9.66
C MET A 171 5.05 0.51 -9.25
N VAL A 172 4.62 0.26 -8.01
CA VAL A 172 4.30 -1.11 -7.52
C VAL A 172 3.21 -1.74 -8.36
N VAL A 173 2.12 -1.01 -8.64
CA VAL A 173 1.02 -1.51 -9.50
C VAL A 173 1.52 -1.77 -10.92
N CYS A 174 2.30 -0.87 -11.51
CA CYS A 174 2.85 -1.08 -12.86
C CYS A 174 3.71 -2.35 -12.95
N VAL A 175 4.56 -2.61 -11.95
CA VAL A 175 5.40 -3.82 -11.93
C VAL A 175 4.58 -5.08 -11.69
N LEU A 176 3.57 -5.03 -10.84
CA LEU A 176 2.62 -6.14 -10.68
C LEU A 176 1.93 -6.49 -12.01
N PHE A 177 1.51 -5.49 -12.78
CA PHE A 177 0.93 -5.74 -14.10
C PHE A 177 1.94 -6.34 -15.07
N ALA A 178 3.18 -5.83 -15.06
CA ALA A 178 4.25 -6.38 -15.89
C ALA A 178 4.56 -7.84 -15.55
N SER A 179 4.46 -8.26 -14.27
CA SER A 179 4.72 -9.65 -13.86
C SER A 179 3.66 -10.66 -14.33
N PHE A 180 2.52 -10.22 -14.87
CA PHE A 180 1.56 -11.13 -15.51
C PHE A 180 1.79 -11.32 -17.00
N ILE A 181 2.65 -10.49 -17.61
CA ILE A 181 2.95 -10.51 -19.04
C ILE A 181 4.30 -11.21 -19.30
N LEU A 182 5.24 -11.07 -18.36
CA LEU A 182 6.56 -11.71 -18.36
C LEU A 182 6.49 -13.12 -17.79
#